data_AF-A0A960LVD0-F1
#
_entry.id   AF-A0A960LVD0-F1
#
_cell.length_a   1.000
_cell.length_b   1.000
_cell.length_c   1.000
_cell.angle_alpha   90.00
_cell.angle_beta   90.00
_cell.angle_gamma   90.00
#
_symmetry.space_group_name_H-M   'P 1'
#
loop_
_entity.id
_entity.type
_entity.pdbx_description
1 polymer ?
#
loop_
_entity_poly.entity_id
_entity_poly.type
_entity_poly.pdbx_seq_one_letter_code
_entity_poly.pdbx_strand_id
1 'polypeptide(L)'
;MALWVVLVLSLLIGSMAFDMQVEANVTGYQRKRMQAHYLAQAGLEWAQVVLNRKVTESAEGELVIEEGQDEQMIIASINLSRGVGVRGITKDLSQGSFSVDIIPEEGRRNVNNLTDEDWEEILDQAGVPDDEWPELIDCFGDWIDEGDEHRLNGAESDDAYYEELDYEVKNAPVDTIDELLLIKGFNEAIVFGGPDPEDPDLVYRGIASWLTPWGDGKVNVNTASREVLMTIPGIEDWVIDDILEYRSGEDGEMGTRDDGFDSVDDLISKTGFDPELRDKISVVDKKYLRVISIGEVGEVKNGIWAVYEAGDQGVRPVYWREEAMP
;
A
#
# COMPACT_ATOMS: atom_id res chain seq x y z
N MET A 1 -18.66 42.67 50.04
CA MET A 1 -18.89 43.16 48.67
C MET A 1 -17.62 43.09 47.83
N ALA A 2 -16.53 43.80 48.18
CA ALA A 2 -15.29 43.79 47.38
C ALA A 2 -14.66 42.40 47.15
N LEU A 3 -14.63 41.53 48.16
CA LEU A 3 -14.00 40.20 48.06
C LEU A 3 -14.74 39.25 47.10
N TRP A 4 -16.08 39.34 47.05
CA TRP A 4 -16.89 38.57 46.11
C TRP A 4 -16.70 39.03 44.67
N VAL A 5 -16.56 40.35 44.46
CA VAL A 5 -16.28 40.91 43.14
C VAL A 5 -14.92 40.46 42.64
N VAL A 6 -13.90 40.47 43.50
CA VAL A 6 -12.55 39.96 43.15
C VAL A 6 -12.60 38.48 42.79
N LEU A 7 -13.29 37.65 43.57
CA LEU A 7 -13.41 36.22 43.30
C LEU A 7 -14.09 35.93 41.94
N VAL A 8 -15.19 36.62 41.64
CA VAL A 8 -15.90 36.46 40.36
C VAL A 8 -15.04 36.94 39.19
N LEU A 9 -14.34 38.08 39.34
CA LEU A 9 -13.44 38.58 38.31
C LEU A 9 -12.25 37.64 38.08
N SER A 10 -11.67 37.05 39.13
CA SER A 10 -10.58 36.08 39.00
C SER A 10 -11.03 34.80 38.28
N LEU A 11 -12.25 34.31 38.56
CA LEU A 11 -12.82 33.17 37.84
C LEU A 11 -13.06 33.48 36.35
N LEU A 12 -13.58 34.67 36.04
CA LEU A 12 -13.78 35.12 34.66
C LEU A 12 -12.47 35.28 33.89
N ILE A 13 -11.46 35.89 34.51
CA ILE A 13 -10.13 36.02 33.91
C ILE A 13 -9.51 34.63 33.70
N GLY A 14 -9.66 33.74 34.66
CA GLY A 14 -9.20 32.35 34.55
C GLY A 14 -9.85 31.59 33.40
N SER A 15 -11.18 31.71 33.24
CA SER A 15 -11.89 31.04 32.14
C SER A 15 -11.49 31.61 30.78
N MET A 16 -11.41 32.94 30.64
CA MET A 16 -10.96 33.56 29.40
C MET A 16 -9.51 33.19 29.04
N ALA A 17 -8.61 33.15 30.03
CA ALA A 17 -7.22 32.76 29.79
C ALA A 17 -7.12 31.29 29.35
N PHE A 18 -7.92 30.40 29.94
CA PHE A 18 -8.02 29.01 29.53
C PHE A 18 -8.54 28.88 28.10
N ASP A 19 -9.66 29.54 27.78
CA ASP A 19 -10.25 29.50 26.44
C ASP A 19 -9.27 30.03 25.38
N MET A 20 -8.59 31.16 25.65
CA MET A 20 -7.56 31.71 24.77
C MET A 20 -6.37 30.76 24.58
N GLN A 21 -5.96 30.05 25.64
CA GLN A 21 -4.87 29.08 25.54
C GLN A 21 -5.26 27.87 24.68
N VAL A 22 -6.48 27.36 24.85
CA VAL A 22 -7.02 26.28 24.01
C VAL A 22 -7.12 26.73 22.55
N GLU A 23 -7.67 27.91 22.29
CA GLU A 23 -7.83 28.46 20.95
C GLU A 23 -6.47 28.70 20.25
N ALA A 24 -5.49 29.22 20.97
CA ALA A 24 -4.13 29.41 20.47
C ALA A 24 -3.47 28.06 20.12
N ASN A 25 -3.66 27.03 20.94
CA ASN A 25 -3.14 25.69 20.67
C ASN A 25 -3.82 25.06 19.44
N VAL A 26 -5.15 25.16 19.33
CA VAL A 26 -5.91 24.64 18.18
C VAL A 26 -5.49 25.35 16.90
N THR A 27 -5.35 26.67 16.92
CA THR A 27 -4.91 27.45 15.75
C THR A 27 -3.46 27.11 15.37
N GLY A 28 -2.59 26.95 16.36
CA GLY A 28 -1.21 26.49 16.17
C GLY A 28 -1.15 25.11 15.51
N TYR A 29 -1.98 24.17 15.98
CA TYR A 29 -2.11 22.83 15.42
C TYR A 29 -2.66 22.85 13.99
N GLN A 30 -3.73 23.60 13.72
CA GLN A 30 -4.29 23.76 12.37
C GLN A 30 -3.26 24.32 11.39
N ARG A 31 -2.47 25.33 11.81
CA ARG A 31 -1.40 25.88 10.98
C ARG A 31 -0.34 24.82 10.65
N LYS A 32 0.14 24.09 11.66
CA LYS A 32 1.12 23.01 11.47
C LYS A 32 0.57 21.90 10.58
N ARG A 33 -0.70 21.55 10.73
CA ARG A 33 -1.37 20.53 9.90
C ARG A 33 -1.44 20.95 8.44
N MET A 34 -1.78 22.21 8.16
CA MET A 34 -1.73 22.74 6.79
C MET A 34 -0.30 22.72 6.22
N GLN A 35 0.71 23.07 7.03
CA GLN A 35 2.11 23.00 6.60
C GLN A 35 2.55 21.55 6.32
N ALA A 36 2.23 20.60 7.20
CA ALA A 36 2.49 19.18 7.03
C ALA A 36 1.81 18.63 5.77
N HIS A 37 0.56 19.04 5.50
CA HIS A 37 -0.15 18.66 4.28
C HIS A 37 0.58 19.13 3.00
N TYR A 38 1.02 20.40 2.94
CA TYR A 38 1.80 20.88 1.80
C TYR A 38 3.19 20.23 1.68
N LEU A 39 3.79 19.81 2.78
CA LEU A 39 5.03 19.02 2.77
C LEU A 39 4.79 17.62 2.18
N ALA A 40 3.67 16.96 2.53
CA ALA A 40 3.28 15.68 1.92
C ALA A 40 3.01 15.83 0.41
N GLN A 41 2.35 16.92 -0.01
CA GLN A 41 2.19 17.23 -1.44
C GLN A 41 3.55 17.43 -2.13
N ALA A 42 4.50 18.12 -1.48
CA ALA A 42 5.84 18.29 -2.03
C ALA A 42 6.56 16.95 -2.23
N GLY A 43 6.35 15.96 -1.34
CA GLY A 43 6.88 14.62 -1.52
C GLY A 43 6.25 13.85 -2.68
N LEU A 44 4.94 14.00 -2.93
CA LEU A 44 4.30 13.46 -4.13
C LEU A 44 4.90 14.06 -5.41
N GLU A 45 5.10 15.38 -5.46
CA GLU A 45 5.72 16.05 -6.60
C GLU A 45 7.17 15.60 -6.80
N TRP A 46 7.93 15.45 -5.71
CA TRP A 46 9.27 14.89 -5.75
C TRP A 46 9.27 13.47 -6.34
N ALA A 47 8.32 12.62 -5.93
CA ALA A 47 8.17 11.27 -6.49
C ALA A 47 7.84 11.28 -7.99
N GLN A 48 6.95 12.17 -8.45
CA GLN A 48 6.65 12.31 -9.88
C GLN A 48 7.90 12.72 -10.69
N VAL A 49 8.75 13.58 -10.14
CA VAL A 49 10.03 13.94 -10.79
C VAL A 49 10.96 12.74 -10.89
N VAL A 50 11.06 11.93 -9.82
CA VAL A 50 11.87 10.69 -9.82
C VAL A 50 11.37 9.70 -10.87
N LEU A 51 10.06 9.51 -10.94
CA LEU A 51 9.42 8.56 -11.86
C LEU A 51 9.51 8.97 -13.33
N ASN A 52 9.46 10.27 -13.62
CA ASN A 52 9.59 10.78 -14.99
C ASN A 52 11.06 10.99 -15.41
N ARG A 53 12.02 10.81 -14.51
CA ARG A 53 13.44 10.98 -14.82
C ARG A 53 13.92 9.85 -15.72
N LYS A 54 14.55 10.21 -16.84
CA LYS A 54 15.29 9.26 -17.67
C LYS A 54 16.70 9.12 -17.12
N VAL A 55 17.01 7.96 -16.56
CA VAL A 55 18.39 7.61 -16.20
C VAL A 55 19.20 7.51 -17.49
N THR A 56 20.29 8.26 -17.57
CA THR A 56 21.27 8.12 -18.66
C THR A 56 22.48 7.40 -18.07
N GLU A 57 22.67 6.15 -18.45
CA GLU A 57 23.90 5.41 -18.14
C GLU A 57 24.96 5.72 -19.20
N SER A 58 26.22 5.75 -18.79
CA SER A 58 27.33 5.82 -19.76
C SER A 58 27.39 4.54 -20.59
N ALA A 59 28.10 4.56 -21.72
CA ALA A 59 28.34 3.37 -22.55
C ALA A 59 29.09 2.24 -21.80
N GLU A 60 29.65 2.56 -20.63
CA GLU A 60 30.42 1.66 -19.77
C GLU A 60 29.61 1.21 -18.52
N GLY A 61 28.34 1.62 -18.41
CA GLY A 61 27.46 1.27 -17.28
C GLY A 61 27.70 2.09 -16.01
N GLU A 62 28.57 3.09 -16.07
CA GLU A 62 28.82 4.02 -14.97
C GLU A 62 27.75 5.12 -14.91
N LEU A 63 27.38 5.48 -13.68
CA LEU A 63 26.46 6.58 -13.43
C LEU A 63 27.17 7.90 -13.63
N VAL A 64 26.61 8.73 -14.52
CA VAL A 64 27.06 10.11 -14.68
C VAL A 64 26.21 10.99 -13.76
N ILE A 65 26.72 11.24 -12.55
CA ILE A 65 26.14 12.21 -11.62
C ILE A 65 26.84 13.55 -11.84
N GLU A 66 26.11 14.54 -12.37
CA GLU A 66 26.67 15.89 -12.53
C GLU A 66 26.75 16.61 -11.17
N GLU A 67 27.73 17.50 -11.01
CA GLU A 67 27.84 18.33 -9.80
C GLU A 67 26.53 19.08 -9.52
N GLY A 68 26.01 18.93 -8.30
CA GLY A 68 24.77 19.57 -7.85
C GLY A 68 23.49 18.76 -8.08
N GLN A 69 23.58 17.56 -8.65
CA GLN A 69 22.44 16.65 -8.72
C GLN A 69 22.23 15.89 -7.40
N ASP A 70 20.97 15.60 -7.08
CA ASP A 70 20.57 14.84 -5.91
C ASP A 70 20.84 13.34 -6.15
N GLU A 71 21.94 12.84 -5.58
CA GLU A 71 22.37 11.44 -5.72
C GLU A 71 21.29 10.45 -5.27
N GLN A 72 20.58 10.73 -4.16
CA GLN A 72 19.48 9.88 -3.70
C GLN A 72 18.33 9.81 -4.72
N MET A 73 18.02 10.92 -5.39
CA MET A 73 17.01 10.93 -6.45
C MET A 73 17.44 10.08 -7.64
N ILE A 74 18.73 10.10 -7.99
CA ILE A 74 19.26 9.31 -9.10
C ILE A 74 19.21 7.83 -8.77
N ILE A 75 19.71 7.42 -7.61
CA ILE A 75 19.66 6.03 -7.14
C ILE A 75 18.21 5.55 -7.10
N ALA A 76 17.30 6.37 -6.55
CA ALA A 76 15.89 6.01 -6.50
C ALA A 76 15.29 5.78 -7.89
N SER A 77 15.61 6.64 -8.86
CA SER A 77 15.15 6.50 -10.24
C SER A 77 15.67 5.22 -10.90
N ILE A 78 16.91 4.81 -10.61
CA ILE A 78 17.49 3.55 -11.12
C ILE A 78 16.81 2.35 -10.50
N ASN A 79 16.65 2.32 -9.19
CA ASN A 79 16.01 1.20 -8.49
C ASN A 79 14.58 1.01 -9.01
N LEU A 80 13.81 2.09 -9.09
CA LEU A 80 12.47 2.06 -9.68
C LEU A 80 12.49 1.63 -11.15
N SER A 81 13.52 2.00 -11.91
CA SER A 81 13.65 1.55 -13.30
C SER A 81 13.83 0.04 -13.44
N ARG A 82 14.31 -0.63 -12.39
CA ARG A 82 14.49 -2.10 -12.32
C ARG A 82 13.36 -2.80 -11.58
N GLY A 83 12.28 -2.09 -11.24
CA GLY A 83 11.17 -2.66 -10.45
C GLY A 83 11.48 -2.82 -8.97
N VAL A 84 12.56 -2.21 -8.46
CA VAL A 84 12.91 -2.17 -7.04
C VAL A 84 12.26 -0.94 -6.40
N GLY A 85 11.49 -1.15 -5.35
CA GLY A 85 10.84 -0.08 -4.58
C GLY A 85 11.85 0.70 -3.75
N VAL A 86 11.52 1.96 -3.46
CA VAL A 86 12.34 2.83 -2.60
C VAL A 86 11.52 3.28 -1.40
N ARG A 87 12.15 3.28 -0.22
CA ARG A 87 11.46 3.59 1.04
C ARG A 87 12.31 4.54 1.89
N GLY A 88 11.63 5.35 2.72
CA GLY A 88 12.24 6.17 3.75
C GLY A 88 13.01 7.39 3.24
N ILE A 89 12.83 7.79 1.97
CA ILE A 89 13.56 8.94 1.43
C ILE A 89 13.04 10.20 2.09
N THR A 90 13.89 10.88 2.86
CA THR A 90 13.52 12.06 3.63
C THR A 90 14.21 13.31 3.08
N LYS A 91 13.46 14.40 2.92
CA LYS A 91 14.00 15.72 2.53
C LYS A 91 13.60 16.79 3.54
N ASP A 92 14.60 17.49 4.05
CA ASP A 92 14.41 18.62 4.95
C ASP A 92 14.14 19.92 4.19
N LEU A 93 13.13 20.64 4.63
CA LEU A 93 12.75 21.96 4.13
C LEU A 93 12.74 22.96 5.30
N SER A 94 12.64 24.25 4.97
CA SER A 94 12.80 25.33 5.96
C SER A 94 11.81 25.32 7.15
N GLN A 95 10.69 24.60 7.05
CA GLN A 95 9.60 24.60 8.04
C GLN A 95 9.22 23.19 8.52
N GLY A 96 9.95 22.16 8.11
CA GLY A 96 9.62 20.75 8.36
C GLY A 96 10.28 19.86 7.33
N SER A 97 9.90 18.59 7.30
CA SER A 97 10.43 17.61 6.35
C SER A 97 9.28 16.85 5.70
N PHE A 98 9.61 16.12 4.63
CA PHE A 98 8.74 15.06 4.14
C PHE A 98 9.53 13.76 3.99
N SER A 99 8.86 12.63 4.17
CA SER A 99 9.34 11.31 3.76
C SER A 99 8.50 10.78 2.59
N VAL A 100 9.11 9.95 1.75
CA VAL A 100 8.47 9.31 0.59
C VAL A 100 8.88 7.84 0.50
N ASP A 101 7.86 7.00 0.29
CA ASP A 101 7.99 5.64 -0.21
C ASP A 101 7.40 5.56 -1.62
N ILE A 102 8.07 4.87 -2.54
CA ILE A 102 7.59 4.58 -3.89
C ILE A 102 7.72 3.08 -4.13
N ILE A 103 6.59 2.38 -4.20
CA ILE A 103 6.54 0.92 -4.21
C ILE A 103 5.65 0.47 -5.38
N PRO A 104 6.14 -0.39 -6.28
CA PRO A 104 5.31 -1.12 -7.24
C PRO A 104 4.10 -1.78 -6.57
N GLU A 105 2.91 -1.54 -7.10
CA GLU A 105 1.68 -2.18 -6.65
C GLU A 105 1.72 -3.68 -6.92
N GLU A 106 2.43 -4.11 -7.96
CA GLU A 106 2.66 -5.50 -8.34
C GLU A 106 3.47 -6.28 -7.29
N GLY A 107 4.02 -5.62 -6.26
CA GLY A 107 4.51 -6.31 -5.06
C GLY A 107 3.39 -6.93 -4.21
N ARG A 108 2.13 -6.81 -4.62
CA ARG A 108 0.95 -7.43 -4.00
C ARG A 108 0.18 -8.27 -5.01
N ARG A 109 -0.75 -9.07 -4.52
CA ARG A 109 -1.60 -9.95 -5.32
C ARG A 109 -2.71 -9.14 -5.99
N ASN A 110 -2.81 -9.19 -7.32
CA ASN A 110 -3.96 -8.57 -7.98
C ASN A 110 -5.22 -9.42 -7.73
N VAL A 111 -6.13 -8.89 -6.91
CA VAL A 111 -7.37 -9.57 -6.50
C VAL A 111 -8.25 -9.95 -7.68
N ASN A 112 -8.23 -9.16 -8.76
CA ASN A 112 -9.01 -9.39 -9.97
C ASN A 112 -8.43 -10.49 -10.88
N ASN A 113 -7.25 -11.03 -10.55
CA ASN A 113 -6.58 -12.08 -11.31
C ASN A 113 -6.35 -13.37 -10.50
N LEU A 114 -6.88 -13.44 -9.27
CA LEU A 114 -6.75 -14.62 -8.43
C LEU A 114 -7.57 -15.78 -8.98
N THR A 115 -6.95 -16.96 -9.00
CA THR A 115 -7.65 -18.22 -9.20
C THR A 115 -8.23 -18.72 -7.87
N ASP A 116 -9.10 -19.73 -7.92
CA ASP A 116 -9.63 -20.37 -6.71
C ASP A 116 -8.50 -20.89 -5.81
N GLU A 117 -7.47 -21.52 -6.39
CA GLU A 117 -6.27 -22.00 -5.66
C GLU A 117 -5.53 -20.84 -4.98
N ASP A 118 -5.46 -19.67 -5.63
CA ASP A 118 -4.83 -18.49 -5.04
C ASP A 118 -5.64 -17.92 -3.88
N TRP A 119 -6.97 -17.95 -3.98
CA TRP A 119 -7.85 -17.53 -2.89
C TRP A 119 -7.77 -18.48 -1.70
N GLU A 120 -7.79 -19.79 -1.94
CA GLU A 120 -7.63 -20.80 -0.88
C GLU A 120 -6.34 -20.56 -0.09
N GLU A 121 -5.21 -20.35 -0.77
CA GLU A 121 -3.93 -20.06 -0.11
C GLU A 121 -3.97 -18.71 0.65
N ILE A 122 -4.56 -17.66 0.08
CA ILE A 122 -4.72 -16.37 0.78
C ILE A 122 -5.55 -16.52 2.06
N LEU A 123 -6.65 -17.27 2.00
CA LEU A 123 -7.55 -17.49 3.13
C LEU A 123 -6.90 -18.37 4.21
N ASP A 124 -6.14 -19.40 3.83
CA ASP A 124 -5.34 -20.22 4.75
C ASP A 124 -4.30 -19.36 5.48
N GLN A 125 -3.52 -18.55 4.74
CA GLN A 125 -2.53 -17.66 5.34
C GLN A 125 -3.17 -16.60 6.25
N ALA A 126 -4.41 -16.20 5.98
CA ALA A 126 -5.20 -15.29 6.83
C ALA A 126 -5.73 -15.96 8.11
N GLY A 127 -5.79 -17.29 8.14
CA GLY A 127 -6.36 -18.08 9.22
C GLY A 127 -7.87 -18.22 9.17
N VAL A 128 -8.47 -18.05 7.99
CA VAL A 128 -9.92 -18.23 7.78
C VAL A 128 -10.22 -19.74 7.71
N PRO A 129 -11.25 -20.25 8.42
CA PRO A 129 -11.65 -21.65 8.37
C PRO A 129 -11.99 -22.13 6.94
N ASP A 130 -11.59 -23.36 6.62
CA ASP A 130 -11.73 -23.96 5.29
C ASP A 130 -13.20 -24.19 4.86
N ASP A 131 -14.13 -24.25 5.82
CA ASP A 131 -15.56 -24.34 5.55
C ASP A 131 -16.19 -23.02 5.06
N GLU A 132 -15.54 -21.88 5.29
CA GLU A 132 -15.99 -20.56 4.80
C GLU A 132 -15.50 -20.27 3.37
N TRP A 133 -14.42 -20.91 2.92
CA TRP A 133 -13.78 -20.59 1.64
C TRP A 133 -14.71 -20.71 0.42
N PRO A 134 -15.54 -21.76 0.27
CA PRO A 134 -16.40 -21.90 -0.90
C PRO A 134 -17.39 -20.75 -1.07
N GLU A 135 -17.97 -20.23 0.02
CA GLU A 135 -18.88 -19.09 -0.04
C GLU A 135 -18.13 -17.80 -0.41
N LEU A 136 -16.99 -17.53 0.22
CA LEU A 136 -16.18 -16.34 -0.05
C LEU A 136 -15.69 -16.29 -1.50
N ILE A 137 -15.19 -17.42 -2.02
CA ILE A 137 -14.65 -17.52 -3.38
C ILE A 137 -15.77 -17.41 -4.42
N ASP A 138 -16.87 -18.12 -4.22
CA ASP A 138 -18.01 -18.08 -5.14
C ASP A 138 -18.65 -16.68 -5.16
N CYS A 139 -18.88 -16.06 -3.99
CA CYS A 139 -19.46 -14.71 -3.90
C CYS A 139 -18.53 -13.63 -4.48
N PHE A 140 -17.22 -13.72 -4.27
CA PHE A 140 -16.26 -12.82 -4.93
C PHE A 140 -16.31 -12.99 -6.45
N GLY A 141 -16.41 -14.24 -6.91
CA GLY A 141 -16.49 -14.58 -8.30
C GLY A 141 -17.71 -13.99 -9.02
N ASP A 142 -18.89 -14.16 -8.41
CA ASP A 142 -20.15 -13.60 -8.93
C ASP A 142 -20.13 -12.07 -8.88
N TRP A 143 -19.49 -11.46 -7.86
CA TRP A 143 -19.36 -10.00 -7.78
C TRP A 143 -18.64 -9.36 -8.98
N ILE A 144 -17.64 -10.04 -9.54
CA ILE A 144 -16.77 -9.48 -10.58
C ILE A 144 -17.14 -9.89 -12.02
N ASP A 145 -17.94 -10.95 -12.19
CA ASP A 145 -18.28 -11.46 -13.51
C ASP A 145 -19.44 -10.71 -14.15
N GLU A 146 -19.55 -10.68 -15.48
CA GLU A 146 -20.59 -9.89 -16.18
C GLU A 146 -21.99 -10.55 -16.11
N GLY A 147 -22.13 -11.68 -15.41
CA GLY A 147 -23.31 -12.54 -15.40
C GLY A 147 -24.39 -12.10 -14.41
N ASP A 148 -25.50 -12.85 -14.41
CA ASP A 148 -26.52 -12.82 -13.36
C ASP A 148 -26.78 -14.27 -12.87
N GLU A 149 -25.84 -15.20 -13.13
CA GLU A 149 -25.95 -16.62 -12.78
C GLU A 149 -25.05 -16.92 -11.59
N HIS A 150 -25.65 -17.14 -10.42
CA HIS A 150 -24.87 -17.41 -9.22
C HIS A 150 -24.20 -18.80 -9.24
N ARG A 151 -23.01 -18.89 -8.65
CA ARG A 151 -22.30 -20.15 -8.37
C ARG A 151 -22.97 -20.96 -7.26
N LEU A 152 -22.41 -22.13 -6.94
CA LEU A 152 -23.01 -23.06 -5.97
C LEU A 152 -23.25 -22.41 -4.60
N ASN A 153 -22.28 -21.65 -4.11
CA ASN A 153 -22.34 -20.91 -2.84
C ASN A 153 -22.25 -19.39 -3.07
N GLY A 154 -22.44 -18.95 -4.30
CA GLY A 154 -22.33 -17.57 -4.70
C GLY A 154 -23.62 -16.77 -4.48
N ALA A 155 -23.60 -15.50 -4.87
CA ALA A 155 -24.72 -14.59 -4.68
C ALA A 155 -24.70 -13.48 -5.74
N GLU A 156 -25.85 -13.26 -6.35
CA GLU A 156 -26.14 -12.23 -7.35
C GLU A 156 -27.09 -11.18 -6.77
N SER A 157 -27.41 -10.13 -7.52
CA SER A 157 -28.23 -9.00 -7.03
C SER A 157 -29.60 -9.38 -6.44
N ASP A 158 -30.13 -10.55 -6.77
CA ASP A 158 -31.40 -11.09 -6.24
C ASP A 158 -31.24 -11.93 -4.95
N ASP A 159 -30.03 -12.12 -4.44
CA ASP A 159 -29.79 -12.73 -3.14
C ASP A 159 -30.29 -11.81 -2.00
N ALA A 160 -30.88 -12.41 -0.97
CA ALA A 160 -31.45 -11.68 0.16
C ALA A 160 -30.44 -10.73 0.85
N TYR A 161 -29.14 -11.07 0.85
CA TYR A 161 -28.09 -10.21 1.40
C TYR A 161 -28.05 -8.83 0.71
N TYR A 162 -28.09 -8.82 -0.62
CA TYR A 162 -28.02 -7.59 -1.41
C TYR A 162 -29.37 -6.85 -1.42
N GLU A 163 -30.48 -7.58 -1.55
CA GLU A 163 -31.84 -7.00 -1.48
C GLU A 163 -32.09 -6.25 -0.15
N GLU A 164 -31.61 -6.78 0.99
CA GLU A 164 -31.78 -6.15 2.30
C GLU A 164 -30.94 -4.88 2.47
N LEU A 165 -29.79 -4.80 1.82
CA LEU A 165 -28.86 -3.66 1.91
C LEU A 165 -29.08 -2.59 0.82
N ASP A 166 -30.00 -2.84 -0.13
CA ASP A 166 -30.39 -1.92 -1.20
C ASP A 166 -29.23 -1.52 -2.13
N TYR A 167 -28.39 -2.49 -2.50
CA TYR A 167 -27.41 -2.35 -3.58
C TYR A 167 -27.32 -3.63 -4.42
N GLU A 168 -26.79 -3.49 -5.64
CA GLU A 168 -26.61 -4.57 -6.61
C GLU A 168 -25.15 -5.02 -6.64
N VAL A 169 -24.91 -6.25 -7.07
CA VAL A 169 -23.55 -6.71 -7.38
C VAL A 169 -22.98 -5.87 -8.53
N LYS A 170 -21.65 -5.73 -8.55
CA LYS A 170 -21.00 -4.78 -9.45
C LYS A 170 -20.89 -5.27 -10.89
N ASN A 171 -20.73 -6.58 -11.07
CA ASN A 171 -20.50 -7.25 -12.34
C ASN A 171 -19.31 -6.67 -13.12
N ALA A 172 -18.27 -6.32 -12.37
CA ALA A 172 -17.02 -5.78 -12.89
C ALA A 172 -15.88 -5.95 -11.87
N PRO A 173 -14.61 -5.91 -12.33
CA PRO A 173 -13.45 -5.93 -11.43
C PRO A 173 -13.54 -4.91 -10.30
N VAL A 174 -13.04 -5.28 -9.11
CA VAL A 174 -13.04 -4.37 -7.96
C VAL A 174 -12.08 -3.21 -8.19
N ASP A 175 -12.49 -2.00 -7.79
CA ASP A 175 -11.68 -0.77 -7.95
C ASP A 175 -10.82 -0.51 -6.71
N THR A 176 -11.25 -1.02 -5.56
CA THR A 176 -10.59 -0.85 -4.25
C THR A 176 -10.70 -2.12 -3.43
N ILE A 177 -9.80 -2.30 -2.47
CA ILE A 177 -9.85 -3.44 -1.56
C ILE A 177 -11.00 -3.32 -0.55
N ASP A 178 -11.36 -2.10 -0.16
CA ASP A 178 -12.52 -1.84 0.70
C ASP A 178 -13.84 -2.34 0.09
N GLU A 179 -13.90 -2.48 -1.24
CA GLU A 179 -15.05 -3.05 -1.96
C GLU A 179 -15.36 -4.50 -1.56
N LEU A 180 -14.36 -5.25 -1.07
CA LEU A 180 -14.58 -6.60 -0.55
C LEU A 180 -15.62 -6.61 0.58
N LEU A 181 -15.77 -5.55 1.36
CA LEU A 181 -16.80 -5.45 2.41
C LEU A 181 -18.23 -5.35 1.88
N LEU A 182 -18.40 -5.14 0.58
CA LEU A 182 -19.71 -5.17 -0.08
C LEU A 182 -20.06 -6.58 -0.57
N ILE A 183 -19.11 -7.52 -0.54
CA ILE A 183 -19.32 -8.87 -1.03
C ILE A 183 -19.82 -9.72 0.14
N LYS A 184 -20.87 -10.51 -0.10
CA LYS A 184 -21.42 -11.43 0.89
C LYS A 184 -20.32 -12.34 1.48
N GLY A 185 -20.36 -12.53 2.80
CA GLY A 185 -19.40 -13.34 3.56
C GLY A 185 -18.16 -12.57 4.03
N PHE A 186 -17.67 -11.58 3.27
CA PHE A 186 -16.53 -10.78 3.70
C PHE A 186 -16.89 -9.82 4.85
N ASN A 187 -15.98 -9.70 5.82
CA ASN A 187 -16.16 -8.82 6.97
C ASN A 187 -14.86 -8.06 7.31
N GLU A 188 -14.95 -7.08 8.22
CA GLU A 188 -13.79 -6.26 8.62
C GLU A 188 -12.62 -7.10 9.17
N ALA A 189 -12.90 -8.19 9.87
CA ALA A 189 -11.86 -9.05 10.44
C ALA A 189 -11.10 -9.81 9.34
N ILE A 190 -11.80 -10.37 8.35
CA ILE A 190 -11.17 -11.05 7.20
C ILE A 190 -10.35 -10.04 6.38
N VAL A 191 -10.93 -8.87 6.08
CA VAL A 191 -10.31 -7.87 5.20
C VAL A 191 -9.15 -7.15 5.89
N PHE A 192 -9.33 -6.61 7.09
CA PHE A 192 -8.33 -5.77 7.76
C PHE A 192 -7.61 -6.45 8.94
N GLY A 193 -8.05 -7.63 9.34
CA GLY A 193 -7.50 -8.36 10.48
C GLY A 193 -8.25 -8.00 11.76
N GLY A 194 -8.29 -8.95 12.70
CA GLY A 194 -8.99 -8.79 13.95
C GLY A 194 -9.72 -10.06 14.40
N PRO A 195 -10.36 -10.01 15.58
CA PRO A 195 -11.19 -11.11 16.06
C PRO A 195 -12.43 -11.26 15.18
N ASP A 196 -12.82 -12.50 14.91
CA ASP A 196 -14.05 -12.81 14.20
C ASP A 196 -15.27 -12.25 14.97
N PRO A 197 -16.30 -11.71 14.28
CA PRO A 197 -17.48 -11.14 14.93
C PRO A 197 -18.31 -12.15 15.71
N GLU A 198 -18.33 -13.42 15.26
CA GLU A 198 -19.11 -14.51 15.82
C GLU A 198 -18.30 -15.34 16.81
N ASP A 199 -17.00 -15.51 16.58
CA ASP A 199 -16.06 -16.17 17.48
C ASP A 199 -14.83 -15.28 17.83
N PRO A 200 -14.88 -14.50 18.93
CA PRO A 200 -13.78 -13.62 19.31
C PRO A 200 -12.44 -14.32 19.65
N ASP A 201 -12.43 -15.64 19.84
CA ASP A 201 -11.20 -16.41 20.06
C ASP A 201 -10.49 -16.74 18.72
N LEU A 202 -11.20 -16.66 17.60
CA LEU A 202 -10.66 -16.76 16.24
C LEU A 202 -10.18 -15.39 15.78
N VAL A 203 -8.92 -15.27 15.35
CA VAL A 203 -8.30 -14.00 14.97
C VAL A 203 -7.66 -14.12 13.60
N TYR A 204 -8.14 -13.31 12.65
CA TYR A 204 -7.62 -13.24 11.29
C TYR A 204 -6.48 -12.24 11.18
N ARG A 205 -5.55 -12.51 10.26
CA ARG A 205 -4.42 -11.60 9.98
C ARG A 205 -4.81 -10.38 9.15
N GLY A 206 -5.86 -10.49 8.35
CA GLY A 206 -6.29 -9.44 7.42
C GLY A 206 -5.61 -9.55 6.05
N ILE A 207 -6.40 -9.71 4.99
CA ILE A 207 -5.88 -9.89 3.62
C ILE A 207 -5.59 -8.58 2.89
N ALA A 208 -6.11 -7.44 3.35
CA ALA A 208 -6.07 -6.18 2.60
C ALA A 208 -4.67 -5.69 2.29
N SER A 209 -3.72 -5.95 3.18
CA SER A 209 -2.31 -5.57 2.99
C SER A 209 -1.60 -6.40 1.91
N TRP A 210 -2.15 -7.55 1.54
CA TRP A 210 -1.58 -8.47 0.55
C TRP A 210 -2.16 -8.25 -0.85
N LEU A 211 -3.31 -7.56 -0.93
CA LEU A 211 -4.08 -7.38 -2.16
C LEU A 211 -3.88 -6.00 -2.79
N THR A 212 -4.12 -5.96 -4.09
CA THR A 212 -4.24 -4.75 -4.91
C THR A 212 -5.25 -5.00 -6.04
N PRO A 213 -5.99 -3.99 -6.54
CA PRO A 213 -6.74 -4.12 -7.79
C PRO A 213 -5.88 -3.87 -9.04
N TRP A 214 -4.60 -3.49 -8.87
CA TRP A 214 -3.70 -3.04 -9.93
C TRP A 214 -2.70 -4.13 -10.35
N GLY A 215 -2.22 -4.04 -11.59
CA GLY A 215 -1.24 -4.99 -12.15
C GLY A 215 -1.88 -6.03 -13.07
N ASP A 216 -1.08 -6.98 -13.55
CA ASP A 216 -1.49 -8.04 -14.48
C ASP A 216 -1.65 -9.43 -13.82
N GLY A 217 -1.53 -9.48 -12.49
CA GLY A 217 -1.61 -10.71 -11.69
C GLY A 217 -0.25 -11.27 -11.28
N LYS A 218 0.85 -10.84 -11.90
CA LYS A 218 2.20 -11.29 -11.51
C LYS A 218 2.70 -10.54 -10.28
N VAL A 219 3.38 -11.28 -9.40
CA VAL A 219 3.96 -10.72 -8.18
C VAL A 219 5.40 -10.29 -8.41
N ASN A 220 5.68 -9.00 -8.24
CA ASN A 220 7.03 -8.45 -8.29
C ASN A 220 7.83 -8.86 -7.03
N VAL A 221 8.73 -9.83 -7.18
CA VAL A 221 9.53 -10.39 -6.08
C VAL A 221 10.57 -9.42 -5.51
N ASN A 222 10.89 -8.33 -6.21
CA ASN A 222 11.79 -7.30 -5.67
C ASN A 222 11.10 -6.45 -4.60
N THR A 223 9.78 -6.51 -4.48
CA THR A 223 9.01 -5.59 -3.62
C THR A 223 7.97 -6.29 -2.75
N ALA A 224 7.57 -7.51 -3.12
CA ALA A 224 6.65 -8.33 -2.36
C ALA A 224 7.16 -8.59 -0.93
N SER A 225 6.26 -8.42 0.04
CA SER A 225 6.55 -8.76 1.43
C SER A 225 6.61 -10.29 1.61
N ARG A 226 7.13 -10.74 2.75
CA ARG A 226 7.13 -12.17 3.09
C ARG A 226 5.71 -12.73 3.04
N GLU A 227 4.77 -12.01 3.64
CA GLU A 227 3.37 -12.40 3.74
C GLU A 227 2.75 -12.55 2.34
N VAL A 228 3.02 -11.61 1.42
CA VAL A 228 2.56 -11.74 0.02
C VAL A 228 3.18 -12.97 -0.65
N LEU A 229 4.48 -13.22 -0.49
CA LEU A 229 5.14 -14.38 -1.10
C LEU A 229 4.60 -15.71 -0.56
N MET A 230 4.25 -15.77 0.72
CA MET A 230 3.63 -16.94 1.35
C MET A 230 2.26 -17.26 0.74
N THR A 231 1.55 -16.27 0.20
CA THR A 231 0.24 -16.54 -0.43
C THR A 231 0.34 -17.18 -1.82
N ILE A 232 1.54 -17.30 -2.42
CA ILE A 232 1.69 -17.83 -3.77
C ILE A 232 1.75 -19.37 -3.69
N PRO A 233 0.75 -20.10 -4.24
CA PRO A 233 0.73 -21.55 -4.14
C PRO A 233 1.96 -22.16 -4.80
N GLY A 234 2.64 -23.04 -4.07
CA GLY A 234 3.82 -23.78 -4.51
C GLY A 234 5.17 -23.18 -4.11
N ILE A 235 5.21 -22.00 -3.49
CA ILE A 235 6.47 -21.44 -2.97
C ILE A 235 6.75 -21.96 -1.56
N GLU A 236 7.93 -22.54 -1.35
CA GLU A 236 8.35 -23.02 -0.04
C GLU A 236 8.99 -21.89 0.81
N ASP A 237 8.81 -21.90 2.14
CA ASP A 237 9.27 -20.83 3.05
C ASP A 237 10.79 -20.57 2.97
N TRP A 238 11.61 -21.60 2.77
CA TRP A 238 13.06 -21.42 2.61
C TRP A 238 13.43 -20.73 1.29
N VAL A 239 12.61 -20.87 0.24
CA VAL A 239 12.79 -20.09 -1.00
C VAL A 239 12.47 -18.61 -0.74
N ILE A 240 11.49 -18.33 0.12
CA ILE A 240 11.16 -16.94 0.54
C ILE A 240 12.32 -16.34 1.34
N ASP A 241 12.94 -17.12 2.23
CA ASP A 241 14.14 -16.71 2.96
C ASP A 241 15.27 -16.31 1.99
N ASP A 242 15.58 -17.19 1.02
CA ASP A 242 16.59 -16.91 -0.01
C ASP A 242 16.23 -15.64 -0.82
N ILE A 243 14.97 -15.50 -1.24
CA ILE A 243 14.49 -14.31 -1.97
C ILE A 243 14.79 -13.03 -1.18
N LEU A 244 14.47 -13.01 0.11
CA LEU A 244 14.63 -11.81 0.94
C LEU A 244 16.10 -11.52 1.25
N GLU A 245 16.92 -12.55 1.41
CA GLU A 245 18.36 -12.42 1.60
C GLU A 245 19.02 -11.82 0.35
N TYR A 246 18.82 -12.43 -0.82
CA TYR A 246 19.44 -11.98 -2.08
C TYR A 246 18.91 -10.63 -2.57
N ARG A 247 17.71 -10.22 -2.17
CA ARG A 247 17.13 -8.92 -2.54
C ARG A 247 17.95 -7.74 -2.01
N SER A 248 18.69 -7.92 -0.92
CA SER A 248 19.48 -6.85 -0.28
C SER A 248 20.87 -6.66 -0.90
N GLY A 249 21.14 -7.28 -2.06
CA GLY A 249 22.43 -7.17 -2.74
C GLY A 249 23.58 -7.90 -2.05
N GLU A 250 24.80 -7.66 -2.53
CA GLU A 250 26.03 -8.20 -1.96
C GLU A 250 26.45 -7.43 -0.69
N ASP A 251 26.06 -6.16 -0.58
CA ASP A 251 26.38 -5.31 0.56
C ASP A 251 25.43 -5.52 1.77
N GLY A 252 24.25 -6.09 1.53
CA GLY A 252 23.24 -6.34 2.55
C GLY A 252 22.55 -5.06 3.04
N GLU A 253 22.71 -3.93 2.34
CA GLU A 253 22.13 -2.65 2.67
C GLU A 253 20.98 -2.31 1.72
N MET A 254 19.73 -2.32 2.20
CA MET A 254 18.59 -1.89 1.37
C MET A 254 18.70 -0.42 0.94
N GLY A 255 18.25 -0.15 -0.29
CA GLY A 255 18.24 1.16 -0.94
C GLY A 255 19.46 1.45 -1.80
N THR A 256 20.32 0.46 -2.04
CA THR A 256 21.57 0.58 -2.82
C THR A 256 21.37 0.13 -4.26
N ARG A 257 22.44 0.16 -5.06
CA ARG A 257 22.38 -0.14 -6.50
C ARG A 257 22.37 -1.64 -6.78
N ASP A 258 22.87 -2.48 -5.89
CA ASP A 258 22.91 -3.93 -6.06
C ASP A 258 21.65 -4.65 -5.54
N ASP A 259 20.66 -3.89 -5.06
CA ASP A 259 19.36 -4.42 -4.67
C ASP A 259 18.60 -5.10 -5.82
N GLY A 260 17.89 -6.17 -5.45
CA GLY A 260 16.92 -6.88 -6.27
C GLY A 260 17.53 -7.84 -7.30
N PHE A 261 16.64 -8.50 -8.02
CA PHE A 261 16.94 -9.39 -9.12
C PHE A 261 16.76 -8.65 -10.44
N ASP A 262 17.69 -8.83 -11.38
CA ASP A 262 17.64 -8.19 -12.70
C ASP A 262 16.67 -8.91 -13.67
N SER A 263 16.45 -10.21 -13.45
CA SER A 263 15.57 -11.04 -14.28
C SER A 263 15.02 -12.22 -13.48
N VAL A 264 13.96 -12.85 -13.98
CA VAL A 264 13.45 -14.09 -13.37
C VAL A 264 14.47 -15.22 -13.47
N ASP A 265 15.31 -15.25 -14.51
CA ASP A 265 16.40 -16.22 -14.62
C ASP A 265 17.48 -16.00 -13.56
N ASP A 266 17.77 -14.75 -13.21
CA ASP A 266 18.69 -14.39 -12.13
C ASP A 266 18.15 -14.89 -10.78
N LEU A 267 16.87 -14.62 -10.49
CA LEU A 267 16.15 -15.15 -9.33
C LEU A 267 16.29 -16.68 -9.24
N ILE A 268 15.91 -17.41 -10.30
CA ILE A 268 15.95 -18.88 -10.32
C ILE A 268 17.38 -19.41 -10.14
N SER A 269 18.39 -18.70 -10.65
CA SER A 269 19.78 -19.15 -10.52
C SER A 269 20.37 -18.96 -9.13
N LYS A 270 19.88 -17.95 -8.39
CA LYS A 270 20.37 -17.58 -7.06
C LYS A 270 19.57 -18.24 -5.94
N THR A 271 18.32 -18.60 -6.21
CA THR A 271 17.39 -19.15 -5.22
C THR A 271 16.97 -20.57 -5.60
N GLY A 272 16.28 -21.26 -4.69
CA GLY A 272 15.62 -22.52 -4.98
C GLY A 272 14.30 -22.42 -5.77
N PHE A 273 14.01 -21.28 -6.41
CA PHE A 273 12.70 -21.01 -7.01
C PHE A 273 12.35 -21.99 -8.13
N ASP A 274 11.15 -22.56 -8.07
CA ASP A 274 10.66 -23.51 -9.06
C ASP A 274 10.41 -22.81 -10.42
N PRO A 275 11.10 -23.22 -11.50
CA PRO A 275 10.87 -22.66 -12.83
C PRO A 275 9.42 -22.79 -13.34
N GLU A 276 8.64 -23.74 -12.83
CA GLU A 276 7.23 -23.90 -13.20
C GLU A 276 6.36 -22.73 -12.71
N LEU A 277 6.78 -22.02 -11.66
CA LEU A 277 6.08 -20.86 -11.10
C LEU A 277 6.46 -19.53 -11.76
N ARG A 278 7.25 -19.56 -12.84
CA ARG A 278 7.73 -18.35 -13.56
C ARG A 278 6.60 -17.41 -13.97
N ASP A 279 5.44 -17.95 -14.34
CA ASP A 279 4.31 -17.15 -14.81
C ASP A 279 3.53 -16.45 -13.67
N LYS A 280 3.77 -16.83 -12.40
CA LYS A 280 3.17 -16.19 -11.22
C LYS A 280 3.94 -14.96 -10.73
N ILE A 281 5.16 -14.73 -11.23
CA ILE A 281 6.07 -13.71 -10.71
C ILE A 281 6.64 -12.77 -11.78
N SER A 282 7.16 -11.64 -11.32
CA SER A 282 7.97 -10.71 -12.09
C SER A 282 9.06 -10.08 -11.24
N VAL A 283 9.96 -9.34 -11.89
CA VAL A 283 11.05 -8.60 -11.23
C VAL A 283 11.08 -7.11 -11.61
N VAL A 284 10.55 -6.77 -12.78
CA VAL A 284 10.66 -5.43 -13.38
C VAL A 284 9.33 -4.69 -13.46
N ASP A 285 8.22 -5.34 -13.10
CA ASP A 285 6.90 -4.74 -13.24
C ASP A 285 6.73 -3.58 -12.27
N LYS A 286 6.30 -2.47 -12.84
CA LYS A 286 6.23 -1.14 -12.22
C LYS A 286 5.19 -0.27 -12.93
N LYS A 287 4.22 -0.93 -13.58
CA LYS A 287 3.18 -0.22 -14.34
C LYS A 287 2.35 0.61 -13.37
N TYR A 288 2.11 0.10 -12.17
CA TYR A 288 1.42 0.84 -11.12
C TYR A 288 2.33 1.05 -9.92
N LEU A 289 2.46 2.30 -9.47
CA LEU A 289 3.38 2.68 -8.40
C LEU A 289 2.60 3.40 -7.30
N ARG A 290 2.62 2.83 -6.11
CA ARG A 290 2.14 3.49 -4.90
C ARG A 290 3.20 4.46 -4.41
N VAL A 291 2.84 5.73 -4.33
CA VAL A 291 3.63 6.74 -3.64
C VAL A 291 2.94 7.07 -2.33
N ILE A 292 3.64 6.92 -1.21
CA ILE A 292 3.20 7.34 0.11
C ILE A 292 4.11 8.50 0.52
N SER A 293 3.53 9.67 0.80
CA SER A 293 4.28 10.80 1.32
C SER A 293 3.73 11.26 2.66
N ILE A 294 4.62 11.46 3.62
CA ILE A 294 4.28 11.96 4.95
C ILE A 294 5.03 13.27 5.16
N GLY A 295 4.29 14.37 5.35
CA GLY A 295 4.85 15.65 5.74
C GLY A 295 4.83 15.82 7.25
N GLU A 296 5.90 16.41 7.82
CA GLU A 296 6.11 16.52 9.26
C GLU A 296 6.50 17.95 9.67
N VAL A 297 5.82 18.50 10.69
CA VAL A 297 6.11 19.81 11.29
C VAL A 297 6.10 19.70 12.82
N GLY A 298 7.26 19.41 13.39
CA GLY A 298 7.34 18.99 14.80
C GLY A 298 6.55 17.69 14.97
N GLU A 299 5.67 17.62 15.98
CA GLU A 299 4.86 16.42 16.24
C GLU A 299 3.64 16.25 15.31
N VAL A 300 3.39 17.20 14.39
CA VAL A 300 2.22 17.14 13.51
C VAL A 300 2.59 16.50 12.18
N LYS A 301 1.92 15.41 11.85
CA LYS A 301 2.07 14.68 10.58
C LYS A 301 0.81 14.75 9.73
N ASN A 302 1.00 14.67 8.42
CA ASN A 302 -0.09 14.47 7.47
C ASN A 302 0.40 13.55 6.34
N GLY A 303 -0.41 12.56 5.96
CA GLY A 303 -0.07 11.58 4.93
C GLY A 303 -0.94 11.74 3.70
N ILE A 304 -0.34 11.59 2.53
CA ILE A 304 -1.04 11.44 1.27
C ILE A 304 -0.46 10.23 0.58
N TRP A 305 -1.31 9.35 0.06
CA TRP A 305 -0.85 8.29 -0.81
C TRP A 305 -1.64 8.29 -2.13
N ALA A 306 -0.94 7.92 -3.20
CA ALA A 306 -1.50 7.89 -4.54
C ALA A 306 -0.92 6.72 -5.33
N VAL A 307 -1.72 6.15 -6.22
CA VAL A 307 -1.27 5.17 -7.21
C VAL A 307 -1.13 5.88 -8.54
N TYR A 308 0.05 5.74 -9.13
CA TYR A 308 0.38 6.27 -10.45
C TYR A 308 0.49 5.12 -11.45
N GLU A 309 -0.12 5.29 -12.62
CA GLU A 309 0.15 4.46 -13.78
C GLU A 309 1.33 5.06 -14.56
N ALA A 310 2.39 4.27 -14.76
CA ALA A 310 3.52 4.59 -15.60
C ALA A 310 3.25 4.17 -17.05
N GLY A 311 3.39 5.12 -17.98
CA GLY A 311 3.28 4.87 -19.41
C GLY A 311 4.36 5.61 -20.22
N ASP A 312 4.32 5.47 -21.54
CA ASP A 312 5.32 6.02 -22.46
C ASP A 312 5.46 7.55 -22.39
N GLN A 313 4.40 8.24 -21.99
CA GLN A 313 4.33 9.71 -21.89
C GLN A 313 4.62 10.26 -20.48
N GLY A 314 4.96 9.38 -19.53
CA GLY A 314 5.20 9.71 -18.12
C GLY A 314 4.23 9.00 -17.19
N VAL A 315 4.14 9.48 -15.94
CA VAL A 315 3.24 8.94 -14.92
C VAL A 315 1.94 9.74 -14.79
N ARG A 316 0.82 9.05 -14.57
CA ARG A 316 -0.50 9.65 -14.34
C ARG A 316 -1.12 9.09 -13.05
N PRO A 317 -1.66 9.93 -12.15
CA PRO A 317 -2.38 9.44 -11.00
C PRO A 317 -3.68 8.75 -11.43
N VAL A 318 -3.92 7.54 -10.94
CA VAL A 318 -5.15 6.76 -11.16
C VAL A 318 -6.00 6.64 -9.90
N TYR A 319 -5.38 6.72 -8.72
CA TYR A 319 -6.04 6.73 -7.43
C TYR A 319 -5.27 7.62 -6.46
N TRP A 320 -5.96 8.27 -5.52
CA TRP A 320 -5.30 9.00 -4.43
C TRP A 320 -6.23 9.13 -3.22
N ARG A 321 -5.63 9.17 -2.03
CA ARG A 321 -6.33 9.33 -0.76
C ARG A 321 -5.49 10.17 0.20
N GLU A 322 -6.15 11.08 0.89
CA GLU A 322 -5.56 11.85 1.99
C GLU A 322 -5.98 11.26 3.32
N GLU A 323 -5.02 11.06 4.22
CA GLU A 323 -5.30 10.49 5.54
C GLU A 323 -4.58 11.27 6.64
N ALA A 324 -5.24 11.38 7.79
CA ALA A 324 -4.56 11.81 9.00
C ALA A 324 -3.72 10.64 9.51
N MET A 325 -2.40 10.77 9.46
CA MET A 325 -1.49 9.76 10.02
C MET A 325 -1.44 9.91 11.55
N PRO A 326 -1.43 8.79 12.30
CA PRO A 326 -1.33 8.80 13.76
C PRO A 326 -0.01 9.36 14.30
#